data_AF-A0A7C9CVJ7-F1
#
_entry.id   AF-A0A7C9CVJ7-F1
#
_cell.length_a   1.000
_cell.length_b   1.000
_cell.length_c   1.000
_cell.angle_alpha   90.00
_cell.angle_beta   90.00
_cell.angle_gamma   90.00
#
_symmetry.space_group_name_H-M   'P 1'
#
loop_
_entity.id
_entity.type
_entity.pdbx_description
1 polymer ?
#
loop_
_entity_poly.entity_id
_entity_poly.type
_entity_poly.pdbx_seq_one_letter_code
_entity_poly.pdbx_strand_id
1 'polypeptide(L)'
;MNSLSLSFWVGLKPSFSRKSRLCRCREGNTEAGTEDVSALSYHKFLDFALTETKLRTHLVPSPLQEKFSHIQAVDGKAELKFQSFEASKIRLLRSMYIHGVDTVKVLDFTVFPRVEFDLPIFCANFFTNSATSIIVLDLNPLHDVIDNREYKEKYYRHLLPLGMKYAGLLPWGGKLTAESLRFFSPVVIWTRLTPSRDNHDVLFAAFKDYYKAWLGLMDHAVEETEASIVMCNLEAQHRYLTWRAEKDAGHHMLKRLIGEARARDVLRRFLFSGVDELASKNFLDYFPEYRLENGAVNEKRSVIGKAFENRPWDNRGEFIGDKFL
;
A
#
# COMPACT_ATOMS: atom_id res chain seq x y z
N MET A 1 -13.07 25.87 -30.42
CA MET A 1 -13.69 25.50 -29.12
C MET A 1 -12.58 25.06 -28.21
N ASN A 2 -12.33 25.85 -27.16
CA ASN A 2 -11.08 25.89 -26.42
C ASN A 2 -10.85 24.63 -25.57
N SER A 3 -9.72 23.98 -25.82
CA SER A 3 -9.12 22.94 -24.99
C SER A 3 -8.33 23.60 -23.86
N LEU A 4 -8.73 23.37 -22.62
CA LEU A 4 -7.98 23.74 -21.40
C LEU A 4 -7.35 22.47 -20.83
N SER A 5 -6.08 22.26 -21.19
CA SER A 5 -5.16 21.35 -20.50
C SER A 5 -4.30 22.20 -19.58
N LEU A 6 -4.52 22.10 -18.26
CA LEU A 6 -3.68 22.72 -17.24
C LEU A 6 -2.78 21.68 -16.58
N SER A 7 -1.54 21.71 -17.03
CA SER A 7 -0.30 21.62 -16.23
C SER A 7 -0.48 21.67 -14.70
N PHE A 8 -0.03 20.62 -14.00
CA PHE A 8 0.12 20.64 -12.53
C PHE A 8 1.47 20.12 -12.02
N TRP A 9 2.50 20.09 -12.87
CA TRP A 9 3.83 19.62 -12.49
C TRP A 9 4.97 20.42 -13.13
N VAL A 10 4.94 21.75 -13.03
CA VAL A 10 6.15 22.58 -13.19
C VAL A 10 6.00 23.84 -12.34
N GLY A 11 6.93 24.08 -11.42
CA GLY A 11 7.16 25.41 -10.87
C GLY A 11 7.49 25.41 -9.39
N LEU A 12 8.78 25.52 -9.07
CA LEU A 12 9.30 26.32 -7.95
C LEU A 12 10.83 26.45 -8.15
N LYS A 13 11.25 27.61 -8.67
CA LYS A 13 12.64 28.10 -8.52
C LYS A 13 12.67 29.02 -7.31
N PRO A 14 13.68 28.97 -6.43
CA PRO A 14 13.83 29.95 -5.37
C PRO A 14 14.55 31.21 -5.90
N SER A 15 13.94 32.38 -5.72
CA SER A 15 14.62 33.67 -5.78
C SER A 15 15.11 34.02 -4.38
N PHE A 16 16.44 34.17 -4.22
CA PHE A 16 17.04 34.75 -3.03
C PHE A 16 17.23 36.25 -3.26
N SER A 17 16.60 37.07 -2.42
CA SER A 17 16.87 38.50 -2.28
C SER A 17 16.93 38.84 -0.79
N ARG A 18 18.07 39.38 -0.36
CA ARG A 18 18.37 39.82 1.02
C ARG A 18 17.86 41.25 1.26
N LYS A 19 17.30 41.48 2.46
CA LYS A 19 17.31 42.69 3.35
C LYS A 19 15.96 42.76 4.07
N SER A 20 15.77 43.24 5.30
CA SER A 20 16.59 43.56 6.48
C SER A 20 15.58 43.81 7.63
N ARG A 21 16.01 43.65 8.88
CA ARG A 21 15.22 43.74 10.14
C ARG A 21 14.25 44.93 10.23
N LEU A 22 13.12 44.73 10.91
CA LEU A 22 12.67 45.59 12.01
C LEU A 22 11.64 44.87 12.91
N CYS A 23 11.84 44.95 14.22
CA CYS A 23 10.95 44.42 15.26
C CYS A 23 9.68 45.27 15.43
N ARG A 24 8.53 44.63 15.72
CA ARG A 24 7.50 45.14 16.64
C ARG A 24 6.62 43.99 17.15
N CYS A 25 6.27 44.07 18.44
CA CYS A 25 5.51 43.08 19.19
C CYS A 25 3.99 43.34 19.17
N ARG A 26 3.22 42.29 19.54
CA ARG A 26 1.76 42.17 19.81
C ARG A 26 0.89 42.07 18.53
N GLU A 27 -0.09 41.18 18.42
CA GLU A 27 -1.04 40.61 19.40
C GLU A 27 -1.51 39.21 18.95
N GLY A 28 -2.01 38.40 19.90
CA GLY A 28 -2.31 36.99 19.69
C GLY A 28 -3.48 36.73 18.75
N ASN A 29 -3.21 35.94 17.72
CA ASN A 29 -4.18 35.09 17.05
C ASN A 29 -3.58 33.68 17.01
N THR A 30 -4.34 32.71 17.48
CA THR A 30 -3.97 31.29 17.47
C THR A 30 -3.89 30.83 16.01
N GLU A 31 -2.72 30.98 15.41
CA GLU A 31 -2.39 30.32 14.15
C GLU A 31 -2.46 28.81 14.41
N ALA A 32 -3.28 28.11 13.62
CA ALA A 32 -3.24 26.67 13.54
C ALA A 32 -1.82 26.29 13.10
N GLY A 33 -1.01 25.85 14.06
CA GLY A 33 0.38 25.52 13.84
C GLY A 33 0.50 24.50 12.72
N THR A 34 1.24 24.85 11.67
CA THR A 34 1.76 23.87 10.72
C THR A 34 2.65 22.91 11.50
N GLU A 35 2.09 21.77 11.90
CA GLU A 35 2.84 20.75 12.61
C GLU A 35 3.97 20.23 11.71
N ASP A 36 5.15 20.11 12.30
CA ASP A 36 6.34 19.71 11.57
C ASP A 36 6.23 18.24 11.15
N VAL A 37 6.00 18.03 9.85
CA VAL A 37 5.97 16.70 9.24
C VAL A 37 7.27 15.94 9.51
N SER A 38 8.40 16.61 9.79
CA SER A 38 9.66 15.94 10.17
C SER A 38 9.50 15.00 11.37
N ALA A 39 8.61 15.33 12.32
CA ALA A 39 8.38 14.57 13.55
C ALA A 39 7.57 13.27 13.34
N LEU A 40 6.82 13.15 12.24
CA LEU A 40 6.06 11.93 11.94
C LEU A 40 7.02 10.78 11.60
N SER A 41 6.76 9.57 12.06
CA SER A 41 7.60 8.42 11.73
C SER A 41 6.79 7.16 11.60
N TYR A 42 7.07 6.39 10.55
CA TYR A 42 6.52 5.05 10.35
C TYR A 42 7.38 3.95 10.98
N HIS A 43 8.55 4.27 11.55
CA HIS A 43 9.40 3.28 12.21
C HIS A 43 8.67 2.55 13.34
N LYS A 44 7.87 3.28 14.14
CA LYS A 44 7.05 2.69 15.22
C LYS A 44 6.03 1.65 14.73
N PHE A 45 5.62 1.72 13.46
CA PHE A 45 4.70 0.76 12.85
C PHE A 45 5.42 -0.57 12.58
N LEU A 46 6.64 -0.49 12.05
CA LEU A 46 7.49 -1.65 11.79
C LEU A 46 7.88 -2.36 13.09
N ASP A 47 8.34 -1.61 14.09
CA ASP A 47 8.73 -2.18 15.39
C ASP A 47 7.57 -2.94 16.03
N PHE A 48 6.38 -2.35 16.01
CA PHE A 48 5.17 -2.99 16.51
C PHE A 48 4.86 -4.28 15.74
N ALA A 49 4.84 -4.23 14.40
CA ALA A 49 4.50 -5.38 13.59
C ALA A 49 5.49 -6.53 13.79
N LEU A 50 6.79 -6.26 13.77
CA LEU A 50 7.81 -7.28 13.98
C LEU A 50 7.74 -7.86 15.40
N THR A 51 7.47 -7.04 16.41
CA THR A 51 7.33 -7.49 17.80
C THR A 51 6.12 -8.42 17.94
N GLU A 52 4.95 -8.00 17.48
CA GLU A 52 3.71 -8.81 17.58
C GLU A 52 3.80 -10.12 16.79
N THR A 53 4.47 -10.12 15.63
CA THR A 53 4.66 -11.36 14.85
C THR A 53 5.60 -12.33 15.55
N LYS A 54 6.69 -11.84 16.15
CA LYS A 54 7.61 -12.68 16.95
C LYS A 54 6.97 -13.31 18.17
N LEU A 55 5.89 -12.72 18.70
CA LEU A 55 5.12 -13.31 19.80
C LEU A 55 4.27 -14.51 19.36
N ARG A 56 3.95 -14.62 18.06
CA ARG A 56 3.06 -15.66 17.53
C ARG A 56 3.76 -16.71 16.68
N THR A 57 4.88 -16.35 16.03
CA THR A 57 5.64 -17.27 15.19
C THR A 57 7.12 -16.92 15.15
N HIS A 58 7.96 -17.89 14.76
CA HIS A 58 9.38 -17.68 14.60
C HIS A 58 9.69 -17.04 13.24
N LEU A 59 10.13 -15.77 13.25
CA LEU A 59 10.60 -15.08 12.06
C LEU A 59 12.06 -15.42 11.77
N VAL A 60 12.33 -15.89 10.55
CA VAL A 60 13.68 -16.13 10.01
C VAL A 60 13.97 -15.07 8.95
N PRO A 61 15.18 -14.47 8.89
CA PRO A 61 15.53 -13.56 7.79
C PRO A 61 15.39 -14.25 6.43
N SER A 62 14.71 -13.59 5.48
CA SER A 62 14.62 -14.09 4.10
C SER A 62 15.97 -13.95 3.38
N PRO A 63 16.32 -14.82 2.41
CA PRO A 63 17.49 -14.64 1.55
C PRO A 63 17.51 -13.28 0.82
N LEU A 64 16.36 -12.63 0.68
CA LEU A 64 16.27 -11.27 0.14
C LEU A 64 16.99 -10.23 1.00
N GLN A 65 17.13 -10.47 2.31
CA GLN A 65 17.74 -9.52 3.25
C GLN A 65 19.21 -9.26 2.95
N GLU A 66 19.92 -10.25 2.40
CA GLU A 66 21.32 -10.13 1.99
C GLU A 66 21.48 -9.24 0.75
N LYS A 67 20.50 -9.27 -0.15
CA LYS A 67 20.49 -8.49 -1.40
C LYS A 67 19.90 -7.10 -1.21
N PHE A 68 18.92 -6.98 -0.33
CA PHE A 68 18.17 -5.76 -0.06
C PHE A 68 18.23 -5.42 1.42
N SER A 69 19.11 -4.48 1.78
CA SER A 69 19.22 -3.95 3.14
C SER A 69 18.93 -2.44 3.18
N HIS A 70 19.65 -1.68 2.36
CA HIS A 70 19.44 -0.25 2.20
C HIS A 70 19.88 0.22 0.81
N ILE A 71 19.30 1.31 0.32
CA ILE A 71 19.69 1.99 -0.91
C ILE A 71 19.67 3.50 -0.66
N GLN A 72 20.77 4.18 -0.93
CA GLN A 72 20.81 5.64 -0.96
C GLN A 72 20.15 6.16 -2.24
N ALA A 73 19.30 7.19 -2.13
CA ALA A 73 18.75 7.89 -3.27
C ALA A 73 19.86 8.57 -4.10
N VAL A 74 19.61 8.74 -5.39
CA VAL A 74 20.58 9.29 -6.36
C VAL A 74 21.06 10.70 -5.96
N ASP A 75 20.20 11.50 -5.34
CA ASP A 75 20.53 12.85 -4.87
C ASP A 75 21.17 12.91 -3.48
N GLY A 76 21.31 11.75 -2.82
CA GLY A 76 21.85 11.64 -1.47
C GLY A 76 20.92 12.13 -0.35
N LYS A 77 19.67 12.53 -0.64
CA LYS A 77 18.78 13.18 0.34
C LYS A 77 17.78 12.24 1.02
N ALA A 78 17.69 11.00 0.56
CA ALA A 78 16.83 9.99 1.13
C ALA A 78 17.50 8.63 1.16
N GLU A 79 17.11 7.84 2.15
CA GLU A 79 17.54 6.46 2.32
C GLU A 79 16.30 5.56 2.28
N LEU A 80 16.38 4.50 1.49
CA LEU A 80 15.40 3.42 1.45
C LEU A 80 15.98 2.28 2.29
N LYS A 81 15.25 1.84 3.33
CA LYS A 81 15.61 0.71 4.18
C LYS A 81 14.66 -0.45 3.95
N PHE A 82 15.22 -1.65 3.92
CA PHE A 82 14.52 -2.88 3.57
C PHE A 82 14.67 -3.90 4.68
N GLN A 83 13.57 -4.55 5.05
CA GLN A 83 13.58 -5.72 5.93
C GLN A 83 12.74 -6.82 5.32
N SER A 84 13.20 -8.08 5.40
CA SER A 84 12.47 -9.23 4.85
C SER A 84 12.66 -10.48 5.70
N PHE A 85 11.56 -11.15 6.00
CA PHE A 85 11.49 -12.34 6.85
C PHE A 85 10.52 -13.38 6.28
N GLU A 86 10.68 -14.61 6.73
CA GLU A 86 9.82 -15.76 6.43
C GLU A 86 9.40 -16.41 7.75
N ALA A 87 8.31 -17.18 7.71
CA ALA A 87 7.86 -18.00 8.84
C ALA A 87 7.18 -19.29 8.35
N SER A 88 6.65 -20.08 9.27
CA SER A 88 5.92 -21.31 8.96
C SER A 88 4.74 -21.07 8.01
N LYS A 89 3.88 -20.06 8.28
CA LYS A 89 2.72 -19.71 7.44
C LYS A 89 2.94 -18.50 6.52
N ILE A 90 4.12 -17.87 6.61
CA ILE A 90 4.45 -16.64 5.89
C ILE A 90 5.51 -16.96 4.85
N ARG A 91 5.17 -16.78 3.57
CA ARG A 91 6.13 -16.88 2.47
C ARG A 91 7.09 -15.69 2.50
N LEU A 92 6.57 -14.48 2.71
CA LEU A 92 7.38 -13.27 2.77
C LEU A 92 6.67 -12.17 3.56
N LEU A 93 7.23 -11.79 4.71
CA LEU A 93 6.96 -10.53 5.39
C LEU A 93 8.05 -9.56 4.97
N ARG A 94 7.68 -8.43 4.37
CA ARG A 94 8.67 -7.44 3.94
C ARG A 94 8.24 -6.01 4.18
N SER A 95 9.23 -5.16 4.43
CA SER A 95 9.04 -3.73 4.56
C SER A 95 10.05 -2.95 3.73
N MET A 96 9.58 -1.90 3.08
CA MET A 96 10.40 -0.80 2.58
C MET A 96 9.99 0.47 3.32
N TYR A 97 10.97 1.10 3.96
CA TYR A 97 10.81 2.38 4.65
C TYR A 97 11.67 3.43 3.97
N ILE A 98 11.07 4.55 3.59
CA ILE A 98 11.81 5.67 2.99
C ILE A 98 11.78 6.84 3.97
N HIS A 99 12.98 7.29 4.33
CA HIS A 99 13.20 8.49 5.12
C HIS A 99 14.13 9.41 4.34
N GLY A 100 13.62 10.59 3.99
CA GLY A 100 14.43 11.69 3.47
C GLY A 100 14.48 12.86 4.43
N VAL A 101 15.45 13.75 4.20
CA VAL A 101 15.52 15.06 4.85
C VAL A 101 14.32 15.89 4.34
N ASP A 102 13.31 16.03 5.20
CA ASP A 102 12.22 17.01 5.19
C ASP A 102 11.18 17.02 4.07
N THR A 103 10.96 15.94 3.30
CA THR A 103 9.92 16.00 2.25
C THR A 103 9.01 14.79 2.09
N VAL A 104 9.51 13.56 2.17
CA VAL A 104 8.71 12.36 1.89
C VAL A 104 9.02 11.26 2.89
N LYS A 105 7.96 10.67 3.46
CA LYS A 105 8.00 9.49 4.31
C LYS A 105 7.13 8.41 3.69
N VAL A 106 7.69 7.21 3.57
CA VAL A 106 6.98 6.07 2.96
C VAL A 106 7.12 4.85 3.82
N LEU A 107 6.01 4.13 3.98
CA LEU A 107 5.98 2.76 4.46
C LEU A 107 5.29 1.90 3.41
N ASP A 108 5.99 0.89 2.92
CA ASP A 108 5.39 -0.24 2.22
C ASP A 108 5.66 -1.49 3.07
N PHE A 109 4.63 -1.99 3.75
CA PHE A 109 4.70 -3.19 4.57
C PHE A 109 3.63 -4.18 4.11
N THR A 110 3.99 -5.43 3.91
CA THR A 110 3.05 -6.46 3.45
C THR A 110 3.50 -7.82 3.92
N VAL A 111 2.53 -8.70 4.14
CA VAL A 111 2.76 -10.09 4.51
C VAL A 111 2.07 -10.98 3.49
N PHE A 112 2.88 -11.73 2.75
CA PHE A 112 2.43 -12.75 1.81
C PHE A 112 2.39 -14.11 2.51
N PRO A 113 1.23 -14.78 2.58
CA PRO A 113 1.15 -16.13 3.14
C PRO A 113 1.80 -17.14 2.19
N ARG A 114 2.16 -18.31 2.73
CA ARG A 114 2.44 -19.47 1.87
C ARG A 114 1.15 -19.92 1.19
N VAL A 115 1.26 -20.59 0.04
CA VAL A 115 0.12 -20.87 -0.84
C VAL A 115 -0.82 -21.95 -0.27
N GLU A 116 -0.34 -22.72 0.70
CA GLU A 116 -1.12 -23.67 1.49
C GLU A 116 -2.04 -22.97 2.50
N PHE A 117 -1.85 -21.67 2.76
CA PHE A 117 -2.73 -20.89 3.62
C PHE A 117 -3.39 -19.79 2.79
N ASP A 118 -4.69 -19.91 2.57
CA ASP A 118 -5.50 -18.95 1.77
C ASP A 118 -5.76 -17.61 2.48
N LEU A 119 -4.87 -17.22 3.39
CA LEU A 119 -4.97 -15.97 4.16
C LEU A 119 -5.04 -14.76 3.23
N PRO A 120 -5.76 -13.69 3.64
CA PRO A 120 -5.61 -12.38 3.02
C PRO A 120 -4.15 -11.90 3.06
N ILE A 121 -3.74 -11.11 2.08
CA ILE A 121 -2.45 -10.44 2.04
C ILE A 121 -2.55 -9.17 2.91
N PHE A 122 -1.83 -9.11 4.03
CA PHE A 122 -1.78 -7.87 4.82
C PHE A 122 -1.04 -6.80 4.03
N CYS A 123 -1.58 -5.60 3.93
CA CYS A 123 -1.05 -4.53 3.07
C CYS A 123 -1.15 -3.17 3.78
N ALA A 124 -0.02 -2.49 3.93
CA ALA A 124 0.09 -1.13 4.44
C ALA A 124 1.01 -0.31 3.53
N ASN A 125 0.41 0.52 2.70
CA ASN A 125 1.09 1.44 1.77
C ASN A 125 0.78 2.88 2.16
N PHE A 126 1.70 3.50 2.90
CA PHE A 126 1.57 4.85 3.41
C PHE A 126 2.58 5.76 2.72
N PHE A 127 2.08 6.87 2.19
CA PHE A 127 2.88 7.96 1.65
C PHE A 127 2.50 9.24 2.37
N THR A 128 3.49 9.98 2.88
CA THR A 128 3.27 11.29 3.49
C THR A 128 4.30 12.27 2.94
N ASN A 129 3.84 13.44 2.55
CA ASN A 129 4.69 14.61 2.33
C ASN A 129 4.17 15.79 3.17
N SER A 130 4.71 16.99 2.96
CA SER A 130 4.29 18.20 3.69
C SER A 130 2.83 18.61 3.47
N ALA A 131 2.20 18.17 2.37
CA ALA A 131 0.86 18.59 1.97
C ALA A 131 -0.22 17.54 2.23
N THR A 132 0.10 16.24 2.12
CA THR A 132 -0.88 15.17 2.18
C THR A 132 -0.28 13.85 2.64
N SER A 133 -1.10 13.06 3.33
CA SER A 133 -0.87 11.62 3.53
C SER A 133 -1.86 10.83 2.67
N ILE A 134 -1.34 9.94 1.83
CA ILE A 134 -2.09 8.99 0.99
C ILE A 134 -1.89 7.60 1.58
N ILE A 135 -2.97 7.00 2.06
CA ILE A 135 -2.92 5.81 2.89
C ILE A 135 -3.79 4.71 2.26
N VAL A 136 -3.20 3.53 2.08
CA VAL A 136 -3.91 2.27 1.89
C VAL A 136 -3.52 1.32 3.02
N LEU A 137 -4.48 0.91 3.84
CA LEU A 137 -4.33 -0.14 4.85
C LEU A 137 -5.44 -1.16 4.66
N ASP A 138 -5.07 -2.43 4.45
CA ASP A 138 -6.03 -3.47 4.16
C ASP A 138 -5.51 -4.87 4.50
N LEU A 139 -6.45 -5.81 4.59
CA LEU A 139 -6.21 -7.24 4.46
C LEU A 139 -6.71 -7.62 3.06
N ASN A 140 -5.89 -7.39 2.04
CA ASN A 140 -6.29 -7.61 0.64
C ASN A 140 -6.70 -9.08 0.44
N PRO A 141 -7.89 -9.34 -0.09
CA PRO A 141 -8.35 -10.71 -0.26
C PRO A 141 -7.49 -11.46 -1.28
N LEU A 142 -7.20 -12.73 -0.98
CA LEU A 142 -6.54 -13.60 -1.95
C LEU A 142 -7.49 -13.90 -3.11
N HIS A 143 -8.75 -14.25 -2.81
CA HIS A 143 -9.80 -14.57 -3.77
C HIS A 143 -10.85 -13.46 -3.84
N ASP A 144 -11.45 -13.24 -5.01
CA ASP A 144 -12.40 -12.14 -5.22
C ASP A 144 -13.59 -12.19 -4.25
N VAL A 145 -13.77 -11.13 -3.47
CA VAL A 145 -14.82 -11.02 -2.44
C VAL A 145 -16.14 -10.45 -2.98
N ILE A 146 -16.18 -10.00 -4.24
CA ILE A 146 -17.42 -9.54 -4.87
C ILE A 146 -18.26 -10.75 -5.29
N ASP A 147 -17.64 -11.74 -5.94
CA ASP A 147 -18.33 -12.93 -6.42
C ASP A 147 -18.13 -14.16 -5.51
N ASN A 148 -16.97 -14.33 -4.84
CA ASN A 148 -16.74 -15.43 -3.89
C ASN A 148 -17.24 -15.08 -2.48
N ARG A 149 -18.54 -15.36 -2.26
CA ARG A 149 -19.20 -15.14 -0.97
C ARG A 149 -18.62 -15.97 0.17
N GLU A 150 -18.19 -17.20 -0.09
CA GLU A 150 -17.65 -18.09 0.95
C GLU A 150 -16.32 -17.57 1.49
N TYR A 151 -15.41 -17.15 0.60
CA TYR A 151 -14.15 -16.53 1.00
C TYR A 151 -14.37 -15.20 1.74
N LYS A 152 -15.29 -14.37 1.24
CA LYS A 152 -15.67 -13.12 1.89
C LYS A 152 -16.18 -13.37 3.32
N GLU A 153 -17.08 -14.32 3.48
CA GLU A 153 -17.68 -14.64 4.77
C GLU A 153 -16.65 -15.20 5.75
N LYS A 154 -15.82 -16.14 5.29
CA LYS A 154 -14.73 -16.76 6.07
C LYS A 154 -13.81 -15.73 6.72
N TYR A 155 -13.41 -14.70 5.98
CA TYR A 155 -12.37 -13.77 6.44
C TYR A 155 -12.87 -12.41 6.91
N TYR A 156 -13.97 -11.90 6.37
CA TYR A 156 -14.33 -10.49 6.57
C TYR A 156 -15.57 -10.27 7.43
N ARG A 157 -16.46 -11.26 7.63
CA ARG A 157 -17.68 -11.12 8.44
C ARG A 157 -17.39 -10.51 9.82
N HIS A 158 -16.39 -11.06 10.52
CA HIS A 158 -16.00 -10.61 11.85
C HIS A 158 -15.13 -9.34 11.86
N LEU A 159 -14.62 -8.91 10.70
CA LEU A 159 -13.81 -7.71 10.55
C LEU A 159 -14.64 -6.48 10.20
N LEU A 160 -15.90 -6.63 9.77
CA LEU A 160 -16.75 -5.49 9.42
C LEU A 160 -16.84 -4.44 10.54
N PRO A 161 -17.02 -4.79 11.84
CA PRO A 161 -17.03 -3.78 12.90
C PRO A 161 -15.71 -3.00 13.01
N LEU A 162 -14.57 -3.65 12.76
CA LEU A 162 -13.25 -3.01 12.73
C LEU A 162 -13.15 -2.05 11.55
N GLY A 163 -13.59 -2.47 10.36
CA GLY A 163 -13.66 -1.62 9.18
C GLY A 163 -14.54 -0.38 9.39
N MET A 164 -15.71 -0.56 10.01
CA MET A 164 -16.63 0.54 10.30
C MET A 164 -16.10 1.52 11.34
N LYS A 165 -15.42 1.03 12.39
CA LYS A 165 -14.74 1.87 13.39
C LYS A 165 -13.79 2.86 12.69
N TYR A 166 -12.93 2.36 11.80
CA TYR A 166 -11.93 3.20 11.15
C TYR A 166 -12.45 3.97 9.94
N ALA A 167 -13.50 3.50 9.25
CA ALA A 167 -14.19 4.30 8.24
C ALA A 167 -14.81 5.59 8.83
N GLY A 168 -15.21 5.58 10.11
CA GLY A 168 -15.68 6.77 10.82
C GLY A 168 -14.56 7.74 11.25
N LEU A 169 -13.30 7.29 11.30
CA LEU A 169 -12.15 8.09 11.76
C LEU A 169 -11.22 8.52 10.63
N LEU A 170 -11.15 7.71 9.57
CA LEU A 170 -10.27 7.88 8.41
C LEU A 170 -11.17 7.94 7.16
N PRO A 171 -11.56 9.15 6.72
CA PRO A 171 -12.57 9.32 5.68
C PRO A 171 -12.08 8.77 4.33
N TRP A 172 -13.03 8.38 3.48
CA TRP A 172 -12.72 7.86 2.16
C TRP A 172 -11.89 8.87 1.33
N GLY A 173 -10.83 8.39 0.69
CA GLY A 173 -9.89 9.23 -0.04
C GLY A 173 -10.44 9.86 -1.32
N GLY A 174 -11.68 9.56 -1.73
CA GLY A 174 -12.25 9.94 -3.03
C GLY A 174 -11.82 9.00 -4.14
N LYS A 175 -11.93 9.43 -5.41
CA LYS A 175 -11.68 8.55 -6.56
C LYS A 175 -10.30 7.88 -6.55
N LEU A 176 -10.27 6.62 -6.98
CA LEU A 176 -9.07 5.79 -7.16
C LEU A 176 -9.12 5.05 -8.50
N THR A 177 -8.01 4.44 -8.90
CA THR A 177 -7.95 3.54 -10.08
C THR A 177 -8.98 2.43 -9.92
N ALA A 178 -9.95 2.34 -10.83
CA ALA A 178 -11.10 1.45 -10.68
C ALA A 178 -10.70 -0.02 -10.51
N GLU A 179 -9.72 -0.47 -11.32
CA GLU A 179 -9.20 -1.83 -11.31
C GLU A 179 -8.54 -2.21 -9.97
N SER A 180 -8.10 -1.24 -9.15
CA SER A 180 -7.52 -1.52 -7.83
C SER A 180 -8.53 -2.12 -6.85
N LEU A 181 -9.83 -1.85 -7.03
CA LEU A 181 -10.87 -2.43 -6.18
C LEU A 181 -10.97 -3.95 -6.26
N ARG A 182 -10.52 -4.55 -7.37
CA ARG A 182 -10.46 -6.02 -7.53
C ARG A 182 -9.56 -6.69 -6.50
N PHE A 183 -8.74 -5.92 -5.79
CA PHE A 183 -7.78 -6.38 -4.79
C PHE A 183 -8.04 -5.80 -3.40
N PHE A 184 -9.13 -5.03 -3.22
CA PHE A 184 -9.45 -4.42 -1.93
C PHE A 184 -10.58 -5.17 -1.23
N SER A 185 -10.46 -5.27 0.08
CA SER A 185 -11.48 -5.90 0.92
C SER A 185 -12.60 -4.93 1.29
N PRO A 186 -13.74 -5.44 1.81
CA PRO A 186 -14.80 -4.59 2.36
C PRO A 186 -14.36 -3.77 3.58
N VAL A 187 -13.21 -4.05 4.17
CA VAL A 187 -12.65 -3.32 5.33
C VAL A 187 -11.45 -2.45 4.96
N VAL A 188 -11.15 -2.26 3.67
CA VAL A 188 -10.05 -1.39 3.24
C VAL A 188 -10.18 0.03 3.81
N ILE A 189 -9.05 0.58 4.25
CA ILE A 189 -8.87 2.00 4.51
C ILE A 189 -8.11 2.58 3.33
N TRP A 190 -8.84 3.29 2.47
CA TRP A 190 -8.27 4.18 1.47
C TRP A 190 -8.61 5.60 1.88
N THR A 191 -7.60 6.38 2.27
CA THR A 191 -7.80 7.73 2.78
C THR A 191 -6.73 8.72 2.30
N ARG A 192 -7.13 9.98 2.21
CA ARG A 192 -6.24 11.13 2.03
C ARG A 192 -6.42 12.06 3.22
N LEU A 193 -5.34 12.32 3.94
CA LEU A 193 -5.36 13.10 5.18
C LEU A 193 -4.45 14.31 5.05
N THR A 194 -4.77 15.38 5.79
CA THR A 194 -3.79 16.41 6.11
C THR A 194 -2.77 15.81 7.09
N PRO A 195 -1.46 15.93 6.84
CA PRO A 195 -0.45 15.45 7.79
C PRO A 195 -0.58 16.20 9.12
N SER A 196 -0.85 15.47 10.19
CA SER A 196 -0.86 15.97 11.57
C SER A 196 -0.56 14.81 12.52
N ARG A 197 -0.16 15.13 13.75
CA ARG A 197 0.10 14.15 14.81
C ARG A 197 -1.16 13.36 15.14
N ASP A 198 -2.30 14.03 15.25
CA ASP A 198 -3.58 13.38 15.56
C ASP A 198 -3.96 12.35 14.48
N ASN A 199 -3.88 12.74 13.19
CA ASN A 199 -4.16 11.83 12.09
C ASN A 199 -3.15 10.67 12.04
N HIS A 200 -1.88 10.93 12.35
CA HIS A 200 -0.83 9.91 12.40
C HIS A 200 -1.03 8.92 13.56
N ASP A 201 -1.53 9.39 14.71
CA ASP A 201 -1.81 8.55 15.86
C ASP A 201 -3.08 7.71 15.66
N VAL A 202 -4.12 8.25 14.99
CA VAL A 202 -5.27 7.47 14.52
C VAL A 202 -4.85 6.40 13.51
N LEU A 203 -4.00 6.76 12.54
CA LEU A 203 -3.45 5.81 11.57
C LEU A 203 -2.63 4.71 12.25
N PHE A 204 -1.85 5.05 13.27
CA PHE A 204 -1.10 4.05 14.04
C PHE A 204 -2.02 3.12 14.83
N ALA A 205 -3.10 3.64 15.42
CA ALA A 205 -4.12 2.79 16.05
C ALA A 205 -4.77 1.84 15.04
N ALA A 206 -5.14 2.34 13.85
CA ALA A 206 -5.70 1.54 12.76
C ALA A 206 -4.76 0.42 12.34
N PHE A 207 -3.49 0.75 12.09
CA PHE A 207 -2.47 -0.23 11.73
C PHE A 207 -2.34 -1.33 12.79
N LYS A 208 -2.28 -0.98 14.08
CA LYS A 208 -2.18 -1.96 15.17
C LYS A 208 -3.36 -2.91 15.19
N ASP A 209 -4.58 -2.38 15.11
CA ASP A 209 -5.79 -3.21 15.17
C ASP A 209 -5.91 -4.11 13.93
N TYR A 210 -5.64 -3.59 12.73
CA TYR A 210 -5.68 -4.37 11.48
C TYR A 210 -4.61 -5.46 11.48
N TYR A 211 -3.40 -5.15 11.93
CA TYR A 211 -2.32 -6.14 11.94
C TYR A 211 -2.58 -7.23 12.98
N LYS A 212 -3.09 -6.87 14.17
CA LYS A 212 -3.54 -7.84 15.18
C LYS A 212 -4.68 -8.73 14.68
N ALA A 213 -5.62 -8.17 13.92
CA ALA A 213 -6.67 -8.94 13.28
C ALA A 213 -6.10 -9.94 12.26
N TRP A 214 -5.17 -9.51 11.40
CA TRP A 214 -4.51 -10.40 10.45
C TRP A 214 -3.71 -11.51 11.14
N LEU A 215 -2.97 -11.19 12.19
CA LEU A 215 -2.27 -12.19 13.02
C LEU A 215 -3.26 -13.18 13.66
N GLY A 216 -4.44 -12.70 14.08
CA GLY A 216 -5.52 -13.56 14.57
C GLY A 216 -6.03 -14.53 13.51
N LEU A 217 -6.17 -14.08 12.25
CA LEU A 217 -6.51 -14.97 11.14
C LEU A 217 -5.39 -16.01 10.91
N MET A 218 -4.12 -15.59 10.98
CA MET A 218 -2.97 -16.48 10.80
C MET A 218 -2.93 -17.61 11.84
N ASP A 219 -3.29 -17.31 13.10
CA ASP A 219 -3.33 -18.33 14.16
C ASP A 219 -4.33 -19.44 13.84
N HIS A 220 -5.50 -19.07 13.31
CA HIS A 220 -6.59 -20.00 12.97
C HIS A 220 -6.50 -20.59 11.55
N ALA A 221 -5.52 -20.15 10.75
CA ALA A 221 -5.35 -20.64 9.39
C ALA A 221 -4.99 -22.12 9.38
N VAL A 222 -5.80 -22.92 8.69
CA VAL A 222 -5.59 -24.34 8.46
C VAL A 222 -4.83 -24.51 7.15
N GLU A 223 -3.87 -25.42 7.15
CA GLU A 223 -3.11 -25.78 5.95
C GLU A 223 -4.00 -26.53 4.97
N GLU A 224 -4.03 -26.07 3.73
CA GLU A 224 -4.70 -26.73 2.62
C GLU A 224 -3.81 -27.85 2.06
N THR A 225 -4.40 -29.03 1.90
CA THR A 225 -3.70 -30.24 1.40
C THR A 225 -4.20 -30.67 0.03
N GLU A 226 -5.35 -30.17 -0.42
CA GLU A 226 -5.86 -30.42 -1.75
C GLU A 226 -5.07 -29.63 -2.79
N ALA A 227 -4.32 -30.34 -3.62
CA ALA A 227 -3.41 -29.72 -4.60
C ALA A 227 -4.10 -28.76 -5.58
N SER A 228 -5.36 -29.00 -5.93
CA SER A 228 -6.17 -28.14 -6.79
C SER A 228 -6.39 -26.75 -6.14
N ILE A 229 -6.73 -26.73 -4.84
CA ILE A 229 -6.98 -25.51 -4.08
C ILE A 229 -5.67 -24.76 -3.82
N VAL A 230 -4.59 -25.48 -3.47
CA VAL A 230 -3.26 -24.87 -3.34
C VAL A 230 -2.82 -24.20 -4.65
N MET A 231 -3.09 -24.84 -5.79
CA MET A 231 -2.81 -24.25 -7.11
C MET A 231 -3.66 -22.99 -7.36
N CYS A 232 -4.93 -22.99 -6.97
CA CYS A 232 -5.78 -21.80 -7.04
C CYS A 232 -5.26 -20.66 -6.16
N ASN A 233 -4.79 -20.95 -4.94
CA ASN A 233 -4.20 -19.97 -4.04
C ASN A 233 -2.91 -19.37 -4.62
N LEU A 234 -2.05 -20.22 -5.20
CA LEU A 234 -0.82 -19.80 -5.87
C LEU A 234 -1.12 -18.87 -7.04
N GLU A 235 -2.06 -19.26 -7.90
CA GLU A 235 -2.48 -18.48 -9.06
C GLU A 235 -3.06 -17.11 -8.64
N ALA A 236 -3.90 -17.09 -7.60
CA ALA A 236 -4.48 -15.87 -7.07
C ALA A 236 -3.41 -14.92 -6.49
N GLN A 237 -2.45 -15.47 -5.74
CA GLN A 237 -1.33 -14.69 -5.20
C GLN A 237 -0.46 -14.15 -6.33
N HIS A 238 -0.16 -14.97 -7.34
CA HIS A 238 0.64 -14.58 -8.49
C HIS A 238 -0.05 -13.49 -9.33
N ARG A 239 -1.36 -13.57 -9.54
CA ARG A 239 -2.17 -12.54 -10.19
C ARG A 239 -2.08 -11.20 -9.46
N TYR A 240 -2.15 -11.21 -8.13
CA TYR A 240 -1.98 -10.02 -7.30
C TYR A 240 -0.58 -9.40 -7.46
N LEU A 241 0.48 -10.23 -7.36
CA LEU A 241 1.86 -9.77 -7.52
C LEU A 241 2.10 -9.18 -8.90
N THR A 242 1.59 -9.85 -9.95
CA THR A 242 1.67 -9.41 -11.34
C THR A 242 0.99 -8.05 -11.54
N TRP A 243 -0.21 -7.86 -10.98
CA TRP A 243 -0.90 -6.57 -11.02
C TRP A 243 -0.07 -5.46 -10.39
N ARG A 244 0.38 -5.68 -9.15
CA ARG A 244 1.12 -4.67 -8.38
C ARG A 244 2.47 -4.36 -9.02
N ALA A 245 3.22 -5.37 -9.45
CA ALA A 245 4.53 -5.19 -10.10
C ALA A 245 4.46 -4.41 -11.42
N GLU A 246 3.29 -4.33 -12.07
CA GLU A 246 3.09 -3.57 -13.29
C GLU A 246 2.45 -2.19 -13.03
N LYS A 247 1.45 -2.11 -12.15
CA LYS A 247 0.56 -0.94 -12.02
C LYS A 247 0.64 -0.18 -10.69
N ASP A 248 1.51 -0.58 -9.75
CA ASP A 248 1.59 0.06 -8.44
C ASP A 248 1.92 1.57 -8.52
N ALA A 249 1.31 2.33 -7.60
CA ALA A 249 1.35 3.76 -7.65
C ALA A 249 2.73 4.37 -7.36
N GLY A 250 3.55 3.66 -6.57
CA GLY A 250 4.86 4.08 -6.11
C GLY A 250 5.97 3.95 -7.15
N HIS A 251 5.73 3.30 -8.29
CA HIS A 251 6.74 3.04 -9.31
C HIS A 251 7.49 4.30 -9.76
N HIS A 252 6.76 5.37 -10.11
CA HIS A 252 7.39 6.61 -10.59
C HIS A 252 8.25 7.28 -9.51
N MET A 253 7.84 7.21 -8.25
CA MET A 253 8.62 7.75 -7.14
C MET A 253 9.92 6.96 -6.96
N LEU A 254 9.87 5.62 -6.99
CA LEU A 254 11.07 4.79 -6.92
C LEU A 254 12.02 5.07 -8.08
N LYS A 255 11.51 5.14 -9.32
CA LYS A 255 12.31 5.49 -10.51
C LYS A 255 13.04 6.82 -10.34
N ARG A 256 12.37 7.83 -9.77
CA ARG A 256 12.98 9.14 -9.47
C ARG A 256 14.04 9.05 -8.37
N LEU A 257 13.82 8.24 -7.33
CA LEU A 257 14.73 8.15 -6.19
C LEU A 257 15.98 7.33 -6.49
N ILE A 258 15.86 6.19 -7.17
CA ILE A 258 16.94 5.20 -7.31
C ILE A 258 17.28 4.83 -8.76
N GLY A 259 16.64 5.46 -9.74
CA GLY A 259 16.82 5.19 -11.17
C GLY A 259 16.01 4.00 -11.67
N GLU A 260 15.78 3.95 -12.99
CA GLU A 260 14.90 2.98 -13.67
C GLU A 260 15.28 1.52 -13.37
N ALA A 261 16.56 1.15 -13.57
CA ALA A 261 17.01 -0.23 -13.44
C ALA A 261 16.87 -0.74 -12.00
N ARG A 262 17.30 0.06 -11.00
CA ARG A 262 17.19 -0.32 -9.59
C ARG A 262 15.74 -0.31 -9.10
N ALA A 263 14.92 0.64 -9.55
CA ALA A 263 13.50 0.65 -9.23
C ALA A 263 12.80 -0.62 -9.74
N ARG A 264 13.12 -1.06 -10.96
CA ARG A 264 12.59 -2.32 -11.52
C ARG A 264 13.02 -3.53 -10.71
N ASP A 265 14.30 -3.60 -10.32
CA ASP A 265 14.86 -4.69 -9.52
C ASP A 265 14.18 -4.75 -8.13
N VAL A 266 14.07 -3.62 -7.43
CA VAL A 266 13.35 -3.51 -6.14
C VAL A 266 11.88 -3.92 -6.27
N LEU A 267 11.19 -3.48 -7.33
CA LEU A 267 9.79 -3.81 -7.53
C LEU A 267 9.56 -5.30 -7.71
N ARG A 268 10.26 -5.91 -8.67
CA ARG A 268 10.02 -7.30 -9.05
C ARG A 268 10.63 -8.30 -8.07
N ARG A 269 11.82 -8.02 -7.55
CA ARG A 269 12.59 -8.98 -6.75
C ARG A 269 12.51 -8.76 -5.24
N PHE A 270 11.98 -7.62 -4.79
CA PHE A 270 11.78 -7.36 -3.36
C PHE A 270 10.31 -7.12 -3.01
N LEU A 271 9.71 -6.03 -3.52
CA LEU A 271 8.35 -5.62 -3.12
C LEU A 271 7.28 -6.65 -3.53
N PHE A 272 7.45 -7.22 -4.73
CA PHE A 272 6.56 -8.22 -5.32
C PHE A 272 7.31 -9.51 -5.69
N SER A 273 8.30 -9.90 -4.88
CA SER A 273 9.00 -11.19 -5.01
C SER A 273 7.98 -12.34 -5.07
N GLY A 274 8.20 -13.25 -6.03
CA GLY A 274 7.24 -14.25 -6.47
C GLY A 274 6.65 -14.00 -7.85
N VAL A 275 6.67 -12.75 -8.38
CA VAL A 275 6.10 -12.44 -9.71
C VAL A 275 6.84 -13.12 -10.88
N ASP A 276 8.12 -13.45 -10.69
CA ASP A 276 8.95 -14.13 -11.70
C ASP A 276 9.14 -15.64 -11.39
N GLU A 277 8.61 -16.10 -10.25
CA GLU A 277 9.00 -17.39 -9.63
C GLU A 277 7.80 -18.31 -9.34
N LEU A 278 6.64 -17.75 -8.98
CA LEU A 278 5.49 -18.55 -8.56
C LEU A 278 4.73 -19.18 -9.75
N ALA A 279 4.59 -18.47 -10.87
CA ALA A 279 3.95 -18.99 -12.07
C ALA A 279 4.47 -18.30 -13.34
N SER A 280 4.02 -18.76 -14.51
CA SER A 280 4.53 -18.33 -15.82
C SER A 280 3.63 -17.34 -16.57
N LYS A 281 2.39 -17.13 -16.11
CA LYS A 281 1.44 -16.19 -16.75
C LYS A 281 1.96 -14.76 -16.66
N ASN A 282 1.92 -14.03 -17.77
CA ASN A 282 2.32 -12.62 -17.79
C ASN A 282 1.14 -11.69 -17.45
N PHE A 283 1.40 -10.38 -17.40
CA PHE A 283 0.38 -9.38 -17.09
C PHE A 283 -0.83 -9.41 -18.04
N LEU A 284 -0.63 -9.58 -19.35
CA LEU A 284 -1.71 -9.61 -20.34
C LEU A 284 -2.48 -10.94 -20.37
N ASP A 285 -1.96 -11.99 -19.74
CA ASP A 285 -2.71 -13.24 -19.54
C ASP A 285 -3.79 -13.05 -18.46
N TYR A 286 -3.52 -12.25 -17.43
CA TYR A 286 -4.47 -11.93 -16.36
C TYR A 286 -5.36 -10.73 -16.64
N PHE A 287 -4.81 -9.73 -17.36
CA PHE A 287 -5.46 -8.43 -17.60
C PHE A 287 -5.45 -8.10 -19.10
N PRO A 288 -6.14 -8.90 -19.94
CA PRO A 288 -6.13 -8.74 -21.39
C PRO A 288 -6.71 -7.38 -21.84
N GLU A 289 -7.52 -6.72 -21.03
CA GLU A 289 -8.06 -5.37 -21.30
C GLU A 289 -6.97 -4.28 -21.41
N TYR A 290 -5.74 -4.56 -20.96
CA TYR A 290 -4.59 -3.68 -21.13
C TYR A 290 -3.82 -3.92 -22.43
N ARG A 291 -4.22 -4.86 -23.28
CA ARG A 291 -3.52 -5.16 -24.53
C ARG A 291 -3.76 -4.05 -25.55
N LEU A 292 -2.67 -3.43 -26.02
CA LEU A 292 -2.71 -2.54 -27.18
C LEU A 292 -2.76 -3.34 -28.49
N GLU A 293 -3.15 -2.69 -29.59
CA GLU A 293 -3.23 -3.33 -30.91
C GLU A 293 -1.91 -3.97 -31.37
N ASN A 294 -0.77 -3.39 -30.96
CA ASN A 294 0.57 -3.92 -31.25
C ASN A 294 1.01 -5.06 -30.31
N GLY A 295 0.13 -5.52 -29.42
CA GLY A 295 0.40 -6.59 -28.45
C GLY A 295 1.12 -6.15 -27.17
N ALA A 296 1.54 -4.88 -27.05
CA ALA A 296 2.19 -4.38 -25.85
C ALA A 296 1.20 -4.06 -24.72
N VAL A 297 1.72 -3.92 -23.50
CA VAL A 297 0.95 -3.47 -22.33
C VAL A 297 0.67 -1.97 -22.44
N ASN A 298 -0.59 -1.58 -22.27
CA ASN A 298 -0.97 -0.18 -22.18
C ASN A 298 -0.32 0.47 -20.95
N GLU A 299 0.50 1.50 -21.15
CA GLU A 299 1.23 2.18 -20.09
C GLU A 299 0.33 2.94 -19.10
N LYS A 300 -0.92 3.23 -19.48
CA LYS A 300 -1.89 3.84 -18.55
C LYS A 300 -2.02 2.97 -17.31
N ARG A 301 -2.12 3.62 -16.14
CA ARG A 301 -2.39 2.92 -14.88
C ARG A 301 -3.77 2.23 -14.91
N SER A 302 -4.73 2.88 -15.57
CA SER A 302 -6.13 2.47 -15.61
C SER A 302 -6.64 2.58 -17.03
N VAL A 303 -7.30 1.53 -17.51
CA VAL A 303 -8.02 1.55 -18.79
C VAL A 303 -9.45 2.07 -18.61
N ILE A 304 -10.04 1.85 -17.43
CA ILE A 304 -11.37 2.36 -17.04
C ILE A 304 -11.30 3.84 -16.64
N GLY A 305 -10.26 4.21 -15.89
CA GLY A 305 -10.08 5.51 -15.28
C GLY A 305 -10.26 5.50 -13.76
N LYS A 306 -10.32 6.70 -13.18
CA LYS A 306 -10.55 6.85 -11.74
C LYS A 306 -12.05 6.85 -11.44
N ALA A 307 -12.48 6.00 -10.51
CA ALA A 307 -13.87 5.83 -10.11
C ALA A 307 -14.02 5.81 -8.57
N PHE A 308 -15.26 5.65 -8.10
CA PHE A 308 -15.63 5.50 -6.69
C PHE A 308 -15.30 6.73 -5.83
N GLU A 309 -16.00 7.84 -6.10
CA GLU A 309 -15.91 9.07 -5.28
C GLU A 309 -16.29 8.80 -3.82
N ASN A 310 -17.21 7.87 -3.58
CA ASN A 310 -17.59 7.41 -2.25
C ASN A 310 -17.12 5.96 -2.03
N ARG A 311 -17.07 5.54 -0.75
CA ARG A 311 -16.75 4.15 -0.36
C ARG A 311 -17.71 3.18 -1.06
N PRO A 312 -17.22 2.19 -1.83
CA PRO A 312 -18.06 1.32 -2.64
C PRO A 312 -18.56 0.07 -1.89
N TRP A 313 -18.53 0.08 -0.55
CA TRP A 313 -19.09 -0.96 0.30
C TRP A 313 -20.05 -0.36 1.32
N ASP A 314 -21.19 -1.01 1.54
CA ASP A 314 -22.14 -0.64 2.59
C ASP A 314 -21.65 -1.10 3.99
N ASN A 315 -22.44 -0.79 5.03
CA ASN A 315 -22.10 -1.14 6.42
C ASN A 315 -22.09 -2.66 6.69
N ARG A 316 -22.62 -3.48 5.77
CA ARG A 316 -22.57 -4.95 5.82
C ARG A 316 -21.45 -5.51 4.96
N GLY A 317 -20.60 -4.64 4.39
CA GLY A 317 -19.53 -5.02 3.47
C GLY A 317 -20.03 -5.50 2.11
N GLU A 318 -21.29 -5.24 1.75
CA GLU A 318 -21.81 -5.53 0.41
C GLU A 318 -21.30 -4.48 -0.56
N PHE A 319 -20.82 -4.94 -1.73
CA PHE A 319 -20.36 -4.05 -2.77
C PHE A 319 -21.54 -3.32 -3.41
N ILE A 320 -21.50 -1.99 -3.39
CA ILE A 320 -22.55 -1.10 -3.92
C ILE A 320 -22.04 -0.21 -5.05
N GLY A 321 -20.81 -0.44 -5.52
CA GLY A 321 -20.28 0.24 -6.71
C GLY A 321 -20.93 -0.29 -7.99
N ASP A 322 -20.90 0.52 -9.06
CA ASP A 322 -21.33 0.05 -10.37
C ASP A 322 -20.42 -1.09 -10.84
N LYS A 323 -21.00 -2.30 -10.98
CA LYS A 323 -20.28 -3.51 -11.44
C LYS A 323 -19.80 -3.43 -12.89
N PHE A 324 -20.27 -2.44 -13.64
CA PHE A 324 -19.97 -2.23 -15.07
C PHE A 324 -18.85 -1.20 -15.30
N LEU A 325 -18.22 -0.72 -14.23
CA LEU A 325 -17.03 0.12 -14.31
C LEU A 325 -15.78 -0.71 -14.55
#